data_AF-A0A5P9JTU0-F1
#
_entry.id   AF-A0A5P9JTU0-F1
#
_cell.length_a   1.000
_cell.length_b   1.000
_cell.length_c   1.000
_cell.angle_alpha   90.00
_cell.angle_beta   90.00
_cell.angle_gamma   90.00
#
_symmetry.space_group_name_H-M   'P 1'
#
loop_
_entity.id
_entity.type
_entity.pdbx_description
1 polymer ?
#
loop_
_entity_poly.entity_id
_entity_poly.type
_entity_poly.pdbx_seq_one_letter_code
_entity_poly.pdbx_strand_id
1 'polypeptide(L)'
;MNLRPSSPPAGNRTTGDPAPPVTAEDFAGHVIFAICQASVTPSVGRRAYDRCMQALALGATARMGFRHPAKADAVDRVWRERDRLFRDYAASNDKLGFLSTLPWIGPVTKRILARRLGLLPAPDHRAAA
;
A
#
# COMPACT_ATOMS: atom_id res chain seq x y z
N MET A 1 -36.14 10.39 -2.99
CA MET A 1 -34.99 9.76 -2.30
C MET A 1 -34.62 8.47 -3.03
N ASN A 2 -33.38 8.37 -3.54
CA ASN A 2 -32.56 7.15 -3.59
C ASN A 2 -31.26 7.47 -4.34
N LEU A 3 -30.32 8.08 -3.61
CA LEU A 3 -28.93 8.23 -4.03
C LEU A 3 -28.28 6.84 -3.90
N ARG A 4 -28.15 6.13 -5.02
CA ARG A 4 -27.24 4.99 -5.10
C ARG A 4 -25.82 5.53 -4.94
N PRO A 5 -24.98 5.00 -4.04
CA PRO A 5 -23.58 5.39 -4.02
C PRO A 5 -22.93 4.90 -5.33
N SER A 6 -22.36 5.85 -6.07
CA SER A 6 -21.49 5.58 -7.21
C SER A 6 -20.30 4.74 -6.76
N SER A 7 -20.39 3.42 -6.94
CA SER A 7 -19.19 2.58 -6.94
C SER A 7 -18.34 3.00 -8.15
N PRO A 8 -17.08 3.45 -7.95
CA PRO A 8 -16.18 3.62 -9.08
C PRO A 8 -15.87 2.23 -9.70
N PRO A 9 -15.56 2.17 -11.00
CA PRO A 9 -15.22 0.91 -11.64
C PRO A 9 -13.99 0.32 -10.97
N ALA A 10 -14.10 -0.91 -10.47
CA ALA A 10 -12.99 -1.78 -10.14
C ALA A 10 -12.19 -2.03 -11.43
N GLY A 11 -11.34 -1.08 -11.79
CA GLY A 11 -10.40 -1.22 -12.88
C GLY A 11 -9.44 -2.35 -12.54
N ASN A 12 -9.46 -3.40 -13.37
CA ASN A 12 -8.44 -4.43 -13.41
C ASN A 12 -7.05 -3.78 -13.48
N ARG A 13 -6.43 -3.52 -12.34
CA ARG A 13 -5.02 -3.15 -12.28
C ARG A 13 -4.23 -4.42 -12.02
N THR A 14 -3.86 -5.05 -13.13
CA THR A 14 -2.98 -6.20 -13.20
C THR A 14 -1.75 -5.94 -12.35
N THR A 15 -1.52 -6.81 -11.37
CA THR A 15 -0.36 -6.76 -10.49
C THR A 15 0.93 -6.88 -11.30
N GLY A 16 1.64 -5.78 -11.55
CA GLY A 16 2.95 -5.86 -12.23
C GLY A 16 3.69 -4.55 -12.42
N ASP A 17 3.01 -3.49 -12.85
CA ASP A 17 3.71 -2.30 -13.37
C ASP A 17 3.74 -1.13 -12.37
N PRO A 18 4.88 -0.44 -12.19
CA PRO A 18 4.99 0.71 -11.31
C PRO A 18 4.26 1.93 -11.91
N ALA A 19 3.06 2.20 -11.41
CA ALA A 19 2.23 3.30 -11.86
C ALA A 19 1.92 4.28 -10.71
N PRO A 20 1.79 5.59 -10.98
CA PRO A 20 1.37 6.55 -9.97
C PRO A 20 -0.06 6.22 -9.51
N PRO A 21 -0.33 6.32 -8.20
CA PRO A 21 -1.63 6.00 -7.65
C PRO A 21 -2.65 7.04 -8.09
N VAL A 22 -3.80 6.55 -8.58
CA VAL A 22 -4.88 7.39 -9.13
C VAL A 22 -5.97 7.64 -8.08
N THR A 23 -6.12 6.73 -7.12
CA THR A 23 -7.14 6.81 -6.07
C THR A 23 -6.53 6.56 -4.69
N ALA A 24 -7.25 6.97 -3.65
CA ALA A 24 -6.84 6.76 -2.26
C ALA A 24 -6.73 5.28 -1.90
N GLU A 25 -7.61 4.44 -2.45
CA GLU A 25 -7.59 2.99 -2.24
C GLU A 25 -6.37 2.35 -2.91
N ASP A 26 -6.00 2.82 -4.09
CA ASP A 26 -4.82 2.35 -4.81
C ASP A 26 -3.53 2.74 -4.07
N PHE A 27 -3.45 3.99 -3.60
CA PHE A 27 -2.35 4.44 -2.73
C PHE A 27 -2.24 3.60 -1.45
N ALA A 28 -3.35 3.40 -0.74
CA ALA A 28 -3.38 2.57 0.46
C ALA A 28 -2.98 1.13 0.16
N GLY A 29 -3.44 0.55 -0.96
CA GLY A 29 -3.05 -0.78 -1.41
C GLY A 29 -1.53 -0.92 -1.62
N HIS A 30 -0.90 0.08 -2.26
CA HIS A 30 0.56 0.09 -2.41
C HIS A 30 1.30 0.16 -1.07
N VAL A 31 0.83 0.99 -0.14
CA VAL A 31 1.41 1.13 1.20
C VAL A 31 1.26 -0.16 2.01
N ILE A 32 0.05 -0.74 2.05
CA ILE A 32 -0.25 -1.99 2.76
C ILE A 32 0.61 -3.12 2.20
N PHE A 33 0.73 -3.22 0.87
CA PHE A 33 1.60 -4.22 0.25
C PHE A 33 3.06 -4.06 0.67
N ALA A 34 3.58 -2.84 0.71
CA ALA A 34 4.95 -2.60 1.14
C ALA A 34 5.15 -3.02 2.61
N ILE A 35 4.18 -2.75 3.49
CA ILE A 35 4.20 -3.22 4.89
C ILE A 35 4.15 -4.75 4.96
N CYS A 36 3.32 -5.39 4.12
CA CYS A 36 3.21 -6.85 4.05
C CYS A 36 4.50 -7.52 3.56
N GLN A 37 5.20 -6.93 2.59
CA GLN A 37 6.50 -7.43 2.13
C GLN A 37 7.66 -7.10 3.07
N ALA A 38 7.50 -6.09 3.93
CA ALA A 38 8.51 -5.76 4.91
C ALA A 38 8.72 -6.96 5.86
N SER A 39 9.92 -7.55 5.80
CA SER A 39 10.39 -8.66 6.64
C SER A 39 9.96 -10.08 6.24
N VAL A 40 9.39 -10.30 5.05
CA VAL A 40 9.03 -11.65 4.56
C VAL A 40 9.41 -11.84 3.10
N THR A 41 9.38 -13.09 2.62
CA THR A 41 9.58 -13.37 1.19
C THR A 41 8.45 -12.77 0.34
N PRO A 42 8.70 -12.41 -0.93
CA PRO A 42 7.68 -11.81 -1.80
C PRO A 42 6.38 -12.63 -1.87
N SER A 43 6.47 -13.96 -1.90
CA SER A 43 5.33 -14.87 -1.94
C SER A 43 4.50 -14.85 -0.65
N VAL A 44 5.15 -14.79 0.52
CA VAL A 44 4.47 -14.70 1.82
C VAL A 44 3.83 -13.32 1.98
N GLY A 45 4.55 -12.25 1.61
CA GLY A 45 4.02 -10.89 1.65
C GLY A 45 2.80 -10.70 0.74
N ARG A 46 2.81 -11.30 -0.45
CA ARG A 46 1.66 -11.29 -1.37
C ARG A 46 0.44 -11.97 -0.74
N ARG A 47 0.60 -13.17 -0.17
CA ARG A 47 -0.50 -13.88 0.51
C ARG A 47 -1.04 -13.11 1.72
N ALA A 48 -0.17 -12.45 2.49
CA ALA A 48 -0.59 -11.61 3.61
C ALA A 48 -1.38 -10.39 3.12
N TYR A 49 -0.92 -9.73 2.06
CA TYR A 49 -1.62 -8.63 1.41
C TYR A 49 -3.01 -9.04 0.92
N ASP A 50 -3.13 -10.14 0.18
CA ASP A 50 -4.42 -10.58 -0.37
C ASP A 50 -5.45 -10.84 0.78
N ARG A 51 -5.01 -11.48 1.87
CA ARG A 51 -5.86 -11.68 3.07
C ARG A 51 -6.25 -10.37 3.75
N CYS A 52 -5.34 -9.41 3.86
CA CYS A 52 -5.63 -8.11 4.46
C CYS A 52 -6.64 -7.34 3.62
N MET A 53 -6.45 -7.30 2.30
CA MET A 53 -7.39 -6.62 1.40
C MET A 53 -8.78 -7.25 1.46
N GLN A 54 -8.86 -8.59 1.51
CA GLN A 54 -10.14 -9.28 1.71
C GLN A 54 -10.80 -8.92 3.04
N ALA A 55 -10.04 -8.90 4.14
CA ALA A 55 -10.57 -8.51 5.45
C ALA A 55 -11.07 -7.06 5.46
N LEU A 56 -10.27 -6.13 4.94
CA LEU A 56 -10.61 -4.71 4.86
C LEU A 56 -11.81 -4.45 3.95
N ALA A 57 -11.95 -5.19 2.84
CA ALA A 57 -13.10 -5.10 1.95
C ALA A 57 -14.40 -5.54 2.62
N LEU A 58 -14.31 -6.47 3.57
CA LEU A 58 -15.43 -6.92 4.40
C LEU A 58 -15.67 -6.01 5.63
N GLY A 59 -14.92 -4.91 5.78
CA GLY A 59 -14.99 -4.03 6.95
C GLY A 59 -14.36 -4.61 8.22
N ALA A 60 -13.61 -5.71 8.11
CA ALA A 60 -12.90 -6.35 9.21
C ALA A 60 -11.45 -5.82 9.34
N THR A 61 -10.85 -6.02 10.51
CA THR A 61 -9.47 -5.60 10.79
C THR A 61 -8.44 -6.51 10.12
N ALA A 62 -7.32 -5.94 9.68
CA ALA A 62 -6.18 -6.68 9.16
C ALA A 62 -5.52 -7.61 10.20
N ARG A 63 -5.92 -7.54 11.48
CA ARG A 63 -5.51 -8.46 12.55
C ARG A 63 -5.75 -9.94 12.20
N MET A 64 -6.75 -10.26 11.38
CA MET A 64 -6.97 -11.64 10.93
C MET A 64 -5.88 -12.16 9.99
N GLY A 65 -5.12 -11.26 9.34
CA GLY A 65 -4.06 -11.61 8.39
C GLY A 65 -2.64 -11.61 8.97
N PHE A 66 -2.43 -11.06 10.17
CA PHE A 66 -1.10 -10.85 10.76
C PHE A 66 -0.94 -11.47 12.14
N ARG A 67 0.23 -12.07 12.38
CA ARG A 67 0.65 -12.54 13.70
C ARG A 67 1.14 -11.42 14.63
N HIS A 68 1.42 -10.23 14.08
CA HIS A 68 1.93 -9.07 14.81
C HIS A 68 0.89 -7.95 14.91
N PRO A 69 0.41 -7.59 16.12
CA PRO A 69 -0.65 -6.59 16.30
C PRO A 69 -0.23 -5.22 15.79
N ALA A 70 1.04 -4.83 15.98
CA ALA A 70 1.56 -3.54 15.49
C ALA A 70 1.50 -3.40 13.95
N LYS A 71 1.66 -4.50 13.20
CA LYS A 71 1.53 -4.46 11.72
C LYS A 71 0.08 -4.35 11.29
N ALA A 72 -0.83 -5.02 11.99
CA ALA A 72 -2.25 -4.92 11.73
C ALA A 72 -2.79 -3.51 12.00
N ASP A 73 -2.43 -2.91 13.14
CA ASP A 73 -2.83 -1.54 13.48
C ASP A 73 -2.29 -0.52 12.44
N ALA A 74 -1.10 -0.78 11.86
CA ALA A 74 -0.57 0.00 10.75
C ALA A 74 -1.42 -0.07 9.50
N VAL A 75 -1.77 -1.29 9.09
CA VAL A 75 -2.60 -1.53 7.91
C VAL A 75 -3.99 -0.91 8.09
N ASP A 76 -4.62 -1.12 9.25
CA ASP A 76 -5.94 -0.59 9.57
C ASP A 76 -5.94 0.94 9.57
N ARG A 77 -4.90 1.58 10.13
CA ARG A 77 -4.81 3.04 10.16
C ARG A 77 -4.52 3.63 8.78
N VAL A 78 -3.67 2.99 7.97
CA VAL A 78 -3.46 3.38 6.56
C VAL A 78 -4.77 3.29 5.78
N TRP A 79 -5.53 2.20 5.95
CA TRP A 79 -6.81 2.01 5.29
C TRP A 79 -7.84 3.05 5.72
N ARG A 80 -7.93 3.34 7.03
CA ARG A 80 -8.88 4.31 7.58
C ARG A 80 -8.54 5.76 7.19
N GLU A 81 -7.26 6.11 7.15
CA GLU A 81 -6.80 7.47 6.81
C GLU A 81 -6.45 7.63 5.32
N ARG A 82 -6.79 6.64 4.47
CA ARG A 82 -6.36 6.58 3.06
C ARG A 82 -6.62 7.86 2.27
N ASP A 83 -7.80 8.45 2.41
CA ASP A 83 -8.18 9.69 1.71
C ASP A 83 -7.30 10.87 2.12
N ARG A 84 -7.06 11.01 3.43
CA ARG A 84 -6.17 12.04 3.96
C ARG A 84 -4.74 11.82 3.48
N LEU A 85 -4.23 10.60 3.61
CA LEU A 85 -2.87 10.26 3.22
C LEU A 85 -2.64 10.46 1.73
N PHE A 86 -3.61 10.08 0.89
CA PHE A 86 -3.53 10.28 -0.55
C PHE A 86 -3.58 11.75 -0.93
N ARG A 87 -4.45 12.55 -0.29
CA ARG A 87 -4.52 13.99 -0.52
C ARG A 87 -3.20 14.67 -0.13
N ASP A 88 -2.66 14.35 1.04
CA ASP A 88 -1.41 14.91 1.54
C ASP A 88 -0.23 14.45 0.64
N TYR A 89 -0.23 13.20 0.19
CA TYR A 89 0.70 12.69 -0.82
C TYR A 89 0.59 13.46 -2.13
N ALA A 90 -0.63 13.67 -2.65
CA ALA A 90 -0.88 14.37 -3.91
C ALA A 90 -0.45 15.85 -3.84
N ALA A 91 -0.67 16.51 -2.71
CA ALA A 91 -0.27 17.90 -2.46
C ALA A 91 1.24 18.07 -2.20
N SER A 92 1.94 17.02 -1.73
CA SER A 92 3.37 17.12 -1.45
C SER A 92 4.19 17.27 -2.73
N ASN A 93 5.10 18.25 -2.78
CA ASN A 93 6.05 18.37 -3.88
C ASN A 93 7.17 17.31 -3.79
N ASP A 94 7.56 16.94 -2.57
CA ASP A 94 8.51 15.85 -2.30
C ASP A 94 7.75 14.59 -1.85
N LYS A 95 7.47 13.71 -2.82
CA LYS A 95 6.78 12.44 -2.57
C LYS A 95 7.62 11.50 -1.68
N LEU A 96 8.93 11.43 -1.90
CA LEU A 96 9.82 10.53 -1.14
C LEU A 96 10.02 11.02 0.30
N GLY A 97 10.10 12.33 0.50
CA GLY A 97 10.07 12.96 1.82
C GLY A 97 8.79 12.62 2.56
N PHE A 98 7.62 12.81 1.92
CA PHE A 98 6.32 12.46 2.51
C PHE A 98 6.26 11.00 2.96
N LEU A 99 6.70 10.04 2.13
CA LEU A 99 6.74 8.63 2.51
C LEU A 99 7.58 8.37 3.78
N SER A 100 8.60 9.18 4.02
CA SER A 100 9.48 9.06 5.20
C SER A 100 8.84 9.60 6.48
N THR A 101 7.78 10.42 6.36
CA THR A 101 7.03 10.95 7.52
C THR A 101 6.04 9.94 8.10
N LEU A 102 5.74 8.86 7.36
CA LEU A 102 4.78 7.87 7.78
C LEU A 102 5.39 6.95 8.85
N PRO A 103 4.78 6.82 10.04
CA PRO A 103 5.40 6.13 11.20
C PRO A 103 5.66 4.64 10.99
N TRP A 104 4.96 4.01 10.03
CA TRP A 104 5.06 2.59 9.68
C TRP A 104 6.06 2.31 8.57
N ILE A 105 6.59 3.36 7.93
CA ILE A 105 7.43 3.25 6.75
C ILE A 105 8.90 3.34 7.19
N GLY A 106 9.49 2.16 7.38
CA GLY A 106 10.94 2.03 7.53
C GLY A 106 11.70 2.16 6.20
N PRO A 107 13.04 2.19 6.22
CA PRO A 107 13.87 2.35 5.02
C PRO A 107 13.60 1.30 3.93
N VAL A 108 13.34 0.05 4.34
CA VAL A 108 13.01 -1.06 3.43
C VAL A 108 11.63 -0.86 2.80
N THR A 109 10.62 -0.58 3.63
CA THR A 109 9.24 -0.33 3.18
C THR A 109 9.17 0.86 2.24
N LYS A 110 9.90 1.94 2.54
CA LYS A 110 10.03 3.13 1.68
C LYS A 110 10.53 2.76 0.29
N ARG A 111 11.60 1.97 0.20
CA ARG A 111 12.16 1.55 -1.10
C ARG A 111 11.18 0.72 -1.92
N ILE A 112 10.50 -0.23 -1.29
CA ILE A 112 9.48 -1.07 -1.95
C ILE A 112 8.34 -0.18 -2.47
N LEU A 113 7.84 0.72 -1.63
CA LEU A 113 6.74 1.62 -1.95
C LEU A 113 7.11 2.60 -3.06
N ALA A 114 8.26 3.28 -2.93
CA ALA A 114 8.76 4.21 -3.93
C ALA A 114 8.91 3.56 -5.31
N ARG A 115 9.38 2.31 -5.38
CA ARG A 115 9.43 1.54 -6.63
C ARG A 115 8.05 1.31 -7.22
N ARG A 116 7.07 0.88 -6.40
CA ARG A 116 5.70 0.66 -6.88
C ARG A 116 5.01 1.93 -7.36
N LEU A 117 5.32 3.06 -6.73
CA LEU A 117 4.80 4.37 -7.13
C LEU A 117 5.53 4.96 -8.35
N GLY A 118 6.51 4.26 -8.92
CA GLY A 118 7.33 4.76 -10.03
C GLY A 118 8.35 5.85 -9.65
N LEU A 119 8.55 6.09 -8.34
CA LEU A 119 9.50 7.10 -7.83
C LEU A 119 10.95 6.59 -7.81
N LEU A 120 11.14 5.27 -7.86
CA LEU A 120 12.45 4.63 -7.96
C LEU A 120 12.43 3.58 -9.08
N PRO A 121 13.55 3.41 -9.80
CA PRO A 121 13.68 2.31 -10.75
C PRO A 121 13.57 0.95 -10.05
N ALA A 122 13.08 -0.05 -10.81
CA ALA A 122 13.10 -1.45 -10.41
C ALA A 122 14.53 -1.85 -9.98
N PRO A 123 14.69 -2.79 -9.03
CA PRO A 123 16.03 -3.26 -8.67
C PRO A 123 16.72 -3.76 -9.93
N ASP A 124 17.87 -3.15 -10.23
CA ASP A 124 18.74 -3.64 -11.29
C ASP A 124 19.27 -5.02 -10.87
N HIS A 125 18.95 -6.05 -11.65
CA HIS A 125 19.46 -7.41 -11.45
C HIS A 125 20.88 -7.59 -12.02
N ARG A 126 21.52 -6.53 -12.56
CA ARG A 126 22.89 -6.53 -13.08
C ARG A 126 23.87 -5.98 -12.03
N ALA A 127 23.89 -6.62 -10.87
CA ALA A 127 25.00 -6.50 -9.93
C ALA A 127 25.15 -7.77 -9.09
N ALA A 128 25.26 -8.91 -9.77
CA ALA A 128 25.84 -10.12 -9.21
C ALA A 128 26.34 -11.01 -10.36
N ALA A 129 27.66 -10.94 -10.59
CA ALA A 129 28.53 -11.86 -11.32
C ALA A 129 28.19 -12.21 -12.78
#